data_AF-A0A4R8B1C0-F1
#
_entry.id   AF-A0A4R8B1C0-F1
#
_cell.length_a   1.000
_cell.length_b   1.000
_cell.length_c   1.000
_cell.angle_alpha   90.00
_cell.angle_beta   90.00
_cell.angle_gamma   90.00
#
_symmetry.space_group_name_H-M   'P 1'
#
loop_
_entity.id
_entity.type
_entity.pdbx_description
1 polymer ?
#
loop_
_entity_poly.entity_id
_entity_poly.type
_entity_poly.pdbx_seq_one_letter_code
_entity_poly.pdbx_strand_id
1 'polypeptide(L)'
;EDQDFKIQVYYLEGFVDKIILELLIKSFNRFVVDLEDNIEVCLSEYAIVSEKERLQLLLEFNNTEVNYPRDKTIVDLFEEQGYFATIHTK
;
A
#
# COMPACT_ATOMS: atom_id res chain seq x y z
N GLU A 1 34.74 -16.68 -11.78
CA GLU A 1 35.05 -15.66 -10.74
C GLU A 1 33.73 -15.08 -10.31
N ASP A 2 33.29 -15.37 -9.08
CA ASP A 2 32.07 -14.77 -8.52
C ASP A 2 32.34 -13.30 -8.23
N GLN A 3 31.91 -12.42 -9.13
CA GLN A 3 31.88 -10.99 -8.86
C GLN A 3 30.62 -10.66 -8.07
N ASP A 4 30.72 -10.66 -6.75
CA ASP A 4 29.67 -10.13 -5.89
C ASP A 4 29.50 -8.63 -6.13
N PHE A 5 28.29 -8.21 -6.49
CA PHE A 5 27.95 -6.80 -6.68
C PHE A 5 27.66 -6.14 -5.33
N LYS A 6 28.38 -5.07 -5.00
CA LYS A 6 28.18 -4.33 -3.74
C LYS A 6 27.61 -2.95 -4.01
N ILE A 7 26.49 -2.64 -3.36
CA ILE A 7 25.85 -1.31 -3.40
C ILE A 7 26.09 -0.59 -2.08
N GLN A 8 26.58 0.64 -2.16
CA GLN A 8 26.76 1.54 -1.01
C GLN A 8 25.90 2.77 -1.24
N VAL A 9 25.15 3.19 -0.22
CA VAL A 9 24.26 4.35 -0.30
C VAL A 9 24.61 5.35 0.79
N TYR A 10 24.72 6.61 0.38
CA TYR A 10 24.96 7.74 1.25
C TYR A 10 23.75 8.68 1.16
N TYR A 11 23.20 9.06 2.30
CA TYR A 11 21.99 9.87 2.38
C TYR A 11 22.06 10.81 3.59
N LEU A 12 21.22 11.85 3.57
CA LEU A 12 21.09 12.80 4.67
C LEU A 12 19.97 12.32 5.61
N GLU A 13 20.31 11.94 6.84
CA GLU A 13 19.33 11.43 7.83
C GLU A 13 18.24 12.44 8.18
N GLY A 14 18.51 13.75 8.09
CA GLY A 14 17.51 14.79 8.32
C GLY A 14 16.56 15.05 7.13
N PHE A 15 16.77 14.35 6.01
CA PHE A 15 15.99 14.52 4.78
C PHE A 15 15.31 13.22 4.34
N VAL A 16 15.95 12.06 4.54
CA VAL A 16 15.45 10.77 4.09
C VAL A 16 15.26 9.84 5.27
N ASP A 17 14.02 9.39 5.45
CA ASP A 17 13.70 8.33 6.39
C ASP A 17 14.27 6.98 5.92
N LYS A 18 14.76 6.19 6.88
CA LYS A 18 15.35 4.86 6.62
C LYS A 18 14.41 3.94 5.83
N ILE A 19 13.10 4.05 6.03
CA ILE A 19 12.10 3.26 5.30
C ILE A 19 12.15 3.54 3.79
N ILE A 20 12.29 4.81 3.40
CA ILE A 20 12.39 5.21 1.99
C ILE A 20 13.69 4.67 1.39
N LEU A 21 14.78 4.73 2.15
CA LEU A 21 16.07 4.18 1.72
C LEU A 21 15.99 2.67 1.47
N GLU A 22 15.41 1.91 2.40
CA GLU A 22 15.23 0.47 2.28
C GLU A 22 14.36 0.11 1.07
N LEU A 23 13.29 0.86 0.83
CA LEU A 23 12.44 0.70 -0.35
C LEU A 23 13.22 0.91 -1.65
N LEU A 24 13.98 2.00 -1.75
CA LEU A 24 14.76 2.34 -2.95
C LEU A 24 15.85 1.30 -3.22
N ILE A 25 16.60 0.87 -2.19
CA ILE A 25 17.63 -0.16 -2.34
C ILE A 25 17.01 -1.49 -2.79
N LYS A 26 15.89 -1.88 -2.19
CA LYS A 26 15.18 -3.12 -2.55
C LYS A 26 14.67 -3.05 -3.99
N SER A 27 14.11 -1.92 -4.39
CA SER A 27 13.63 -1.69 -5.76
C SER A 27 14.76 -1.76 -6.77
N PHE A 28 15.87 -1.08 -6.50
CA PHE A 28 17.05 -1.08 -7.37
C PHE A 28 17.67 -2.47 -7.49
N ASN A 29 17.78 -3.22 -6.38
CA ASN A 29 18.24 -4.61 -6.42
C ASN A 29 17.39 -5.48 -7.34
N ARG A 30 16.06 -5.36 -7.27
CA ARG A 30 15.17 -6.09 -8.17
C ARG A 30 15.39 -5.67 -9.62
N PHE A 31 15.53 -4.37 -9.89
CA PHE A 31 15.80 -3.87 -11.24
C PHE A 31 17.07 -4.48 -11.84
N VAL A 32 18.14 -4.59 -11.04
CA VAL A 32 19.43 -5.16 -11.46
C VAL A 32 19.35 -6.68 -11.63
N VAL A 33 18.62 -7.39 -10.77
CA VAL A 33 18.43 -8.85 -10.90
C VAL A 33 17.64 -9.18 -12.16
N ASP A 34 16.63 -8.36 -12.48
CA ASP A 34 15.76 -8.56 -13.64
C ASP A 34 16.26 -7.74 -14.86
N LEU A 35 17.55 -7.39 -14.93
CA LEU A 35 18.08 -6.44 -15.92
C LEU A 35 17.94 -6.93 -17.37
N GLU A 36 18.09 -8.24 -17.60
CA GLU A 36 17.90 -8.85 -18.92
C GLU A 36 16.47 -8.61 -19.44
N ASP A 37 15.48 -8.76 -18.56
CA ASP A 37 14.06 -8.53 -18.89
C ASP A 37 13.70 -7.04 -18.90
N ASN A 38 14.38 -6.22 -18.12
CA ASN A 38 14.11 -4.78 -18.00
C ASN A 38 14.76 -3.92 -19.10
N ILE A 39 15.69 -4.48 -19.90
CA ILE A 39 16.46 -3.70 -20.90
C ILE A 39 15.57 -3.10 -21.99
N GLU A 40 14.45 -3.76 -22.32
CA GLU A 40 13.49 -3.30 -23.33
C GLU A 40 12.33 -2.49 -22.72
N VAL A 41 12.23 -2.46 -21.39
CA VAL A 41 11.13 -1.79 -20.68
C VAL A 41 11.45 -0.30 -20.51
N CYS A 42 10.46 0.56 -20.77
CA CYS A 42 10.61 1.97 -20.47
C CYS A 42 10.74 2.16 -18.95
N LEU A 43 11.79 2.82 -18.49
CA LEU A 43 12.03 3.03 -17.06
C LEU A 43 10.85 3.70 -16.34
N SER A 44 10.05 4.51 -17.05
CA SER A 44 8.83 5.13 -16.49
C SER A 44 7.72 4.14 -16.13
N GLU A 45 7.75 2.94 -16.70
CA GLU A 45 6.77 1.88 -16.46
C GLU A 45 7.26 0.88 -15.40
N TYR A 46 8.52 0.98 -14.97
CA TYR A 46 9.08 0.09 -13.98
C TYR A 46 8.46 0.31 -12.59
N ALA A 47 7.90 -0.76 -12.02
CA ALA A 47 7.25 -0.70 -10.71
C ALA A 47 8.29 -0.64 -9.57
N ILE A 48 8.31 0.48 -8.84
CA ILE A 48 9.19 0.66 -7.68
C ILE A 48 8.83 -0.33 -6.56
N VAL A 49 7.55 -0.61 -6.38
CA VAL A 49 7.04 -1.58 -5.40
C VAL A 49 6.96 -2.98 -6.00
N SER A 50 7.17 -4.01 -5.18
CA SER A 50 6.92 -5.39 -5.60
C SER A 50 5.44 -5.63 -5.86
N GLU A 51 5.12 -6.67 -6.64
CA GLU A 51 3.72 -7.05 -6.88
C GLU A 51 2.99 -7.38 -5.57
N LYS A 52 3.68 -7.99 -4.59
CA LYS A 52 3.12 -8.23 -3.26
C LYS A 52 2.75 -6.93 -2.54
N GLU A 53 3.66 -5.96 -2.53
CA GLU A 53 3.40 -4.63 -1.93
C GLU A 53 2.28 -3.90 -2.68
N ARG A 54 2.23 -4.02 -4.01
CA ARG A 54 1.16 -3.46 -4.84
C ARG A 54 -0.20 -4.03 -4.47
N LEU A 55 -0.31 -5.35 -4.31
CA LEU A 55 -1.55 -6.01 -3.90
C LEU A 55 -1.99 -5.57 -2.50
N GLN A 56 -1.06 -5.44 -1.56
CA GLN A 56 -1.36 -4.96 -0.22
C GLN A 56 -1.90 -3.51 -0.25
N LEU A 57 -1.25 -2.62 -0.99
CA LEU A 57 -1.66 -1.22 -1.12
C LEU A 57 -3.03 -1.07 -1.81
N LEU A 58 -3.31 -1.89 -2.82
CA LEU A 58 -4.54 -1.76 -3.62
C LEU A 58 -5.73 -2.52 -3.01
N LEU A 59 -5.50 -3.66 -2.37
CA LEU A 59 -6.56 -4.56 -1.93
C LEU A 59 -6.64 -4.63 -0.41
N GLU A 60 -5.56 -5.02 0.27
CA GLU A 60 -5.59 -5.27 1.72
C GLU A 60 -5.92 -3.98 2.49
N PHE A 61 -5.26 -2.87 2.16
CA PHE A 61 -5.49 -1.59 2.85
C PHE A 61 -6.82 -0.94 2.45
N ASN A 62 -7.31 -1.20 1.24
CA ASN A 62 -8.59 -0.66 0.75
C ASN A 62 -9.77 -1.61 0.97
N ASN A 63 -9.62 -2.66 1.79
CA ASN A 63 -10.70 -3.57 2.11
C ASN A 63 -11.71 -2.92 3.08
N THR A 64 -12.42 -1.90 2.60
CA THR A 64 -13.45 -1.14 3.33
C THR A 64 -14.86 -1.57 2.96
N GLU A 65 -15.01 -2.76 2.34
CA GLU A 65 -16.32 -3.27 1.96
C GLU A 65 -17.15 -3.56 3.22
N VAL A 66 -18.18 -2.75 3.42
CA VAL A 66 -19.16 -2.91 4.49
C VAL A 66 -20.54 -2.81 3.87
N ASN A 67 -21.42 -3.72 4.26
CA ASN A 67 -22.81 -3.69 3.81
C ASN A 67 -23.55 -2.53 4.48
N TYR A 68 -23.86 -1.51 3.69
CA TYR A 68 -24.74 -0.42 4.09
C TYR A 68 -26.17 -0.69 3.60
N PRO A 69 -27.20 -0.47 4.43
CA PRO A 69 -28.59 -0.59 4.00
C PRO A 69 -28.87 0.46 2.92
N ARG A 70 -29.16 0.00 1.70
CA ARG A 70 -29.38 0.85 0.52
C ARG A 70 -30.81 1.37 0.42
N ASP A 71 -31.71 0.75 1.17
CA ASP A 71 -33.14 1.02 1.24
C ASP A 71 -33.53 1.97 2.36
N LYS A 72 -32.59 2.29 3.28
CA LYS A 72 -32.81 3.19 4.40
C LYS A 72 -32.09 4.52 4.20
N THR A 73 -32.78 5.61 4.49
CA THR A 73 -32.17 6.93 4.57
C THR A 73 -31.40 7.11 5.87
N ILE A 74 -30.56 8.15 5.94
CA ILE A 74 -29.91 8.54 7.19
C ILE A 74 -30.97 8.80 8.28
N VAL A 75 -32.10 9.44 7.94
CA VAL A 75 -33.17 9.73 8.89
C VAL A 75 -33.76 8.45 9.47
N ASP A 76 -34.06 7.45 8.63
CA ASP A 76 -34.59 6.15 9.08
C ASP A 76 -33.64 5.45 10.08
N LEU A 77 -32.33 5.52 9.83
CA LEU A 77 -31.31 4.95 10.71
C LEU A 77 -31.22 5.67 12.07
N PHE A 78 -31.41 6.99 12.09
CA PHE A 78 -31.43 7.78 13.33
C PHE A 78 -32.69 7.53 14.16
N GLU A 79 -33.86 7.45 13.52
CA GLU A 79 -35.11 7.14 14.20
C GLU A 79 -35.08 5.74 14.82
N GLU A 80 -34.58 4.75 14.09
CA GLU A 80 -34.39 3.38 14.59
C GLU A 80 -33.47 3.36 15.83
N GLN A 81 -32.30 4.02 15.77
CA GLN A 81 -31.39 4.10 16.91
C GLN A 81 -32.02 4.80 18.13
N GLY A 82 -32.76 5.89 17.93
CA GLY A 82 -33.46 6.61 18.99
C GLY A 82 -34.55 5.77 19.66
N TYR A 83 -35.30 5.00 18.87
CA TYR A 83 -36.30 4.06 19.39
C TYR A 83 -35.65 2.94 20.20
N PHE A 84 -34.63 2.26 19.65
CA PHE A 84 -33.91 1.19 20.37
C PHE A 84 -33.33 1.65 21.72
N ALA A 85 -32.72 2.83 21.78
CA ALA A 85 -32.17 3.37 23.03
C ALA A 85 -33.25 3.59 24.11
N THR A 86 -34.45 4.03 23.71
CA THR A 86 -35.58 4.30 24.61
C THR A 86 -36.16 3.04 25.23
N ILE A 87 -36.06 1.89 24.55
CA ILE A 87 -36.55 0.59 25.04
C ILE A 87 -35.55 -0.02 26.03
N HIS A 88 -34.25 0.14 25.81
CA HIS A 88 -33.20 -0.48 26.63
C HIS A 88 -32.84 0.31 27.91
N THR A 89 -33.26 1.57 28.05
CA THR A 89 -33.05 2.38 29.27
C THR A 89 -34.28 2.44 30.18
N LYS A 90 -35.34 1.68 29.90
CA LYS A 90 -36.54 1.56 30.76
C LYS A 90 -36.58 0.24 31.53
#